data_AF-A0A661W3V9-F1
#
_entry.id   AF-A0A661W3V9-F1
#
_cell.length_a   1.000
_cell.length_b   1.000
_cell.length_c   1.000
_cell.angle_alpha   90.00
_cell.angle_beta   90.00
_cell.angle_gamma   90.00
#
_symmetry.space_group_name_H-M   'P 1'
#
loop_
_entity.id
_entity.type
_entity.pdbx_description
1 polymer ?
#
loop_
_entity_poly.entity_id
_entity_poly.type
_entity_poly.pdbx_seq_one_letter_code
_entity_poly.pdbx_strand_id
1 'polypeptide(L)'
;MSTSAEGLSLVIIAHEDIYTSIARQREGLGAAYQERAATVVLSPAALGQLGLRDGDLIQLTGAAGTVVVKGTSDSAVEEGIGLMPISPYSNFLAGDDAVQGCMLNLRHIRVTARGAEGDVTPLSDLLVGWAHG
;
A
#
# COMPACT_ATOMS: atom_id res chain seq x y z
N MET A 1 27.90 11.07 9.71
CA MET A 1 27.07 10.64 10.85
C MET A 1 25.72 10.28 10.27
N SER A 2 25.38 8.99 10.31
CA SER A 2 24.27 8.37 9.58
C SER A 2 22.92 8.88 10.05
N THR A 3 22.13 9.45 9.14
CA THR A 3 20.70 9.74 9.34
C THR A 3 19.92 8.45 9.14
N SER A 4 19.67 7.72 10.21
CA SER A 4 18.63 6.70 10.25
C SER A 4 17.37 7.28 10.91
N ALA A 5 16.22 7.02 10.29
CA ALA A 5 14.89 6.88 10.92
C ALA A 5 13.83 8.00 10.85
N GLU A 6 13.92 8.99 9.95
CA GLU A 6 12.69 9.66 9.48
C GLU A 6 12.21 8.96 8.21
N GLY A 7 11.07 8.24 8.31
CA GLY A 7 10.48 7.57 7.16
C GLY A 7 10.01 8.57 6.11
N LEU A 8 9.92 8.14 4.85
CA LEU A 8 9.49 9.00 3.76
C LEU A 8 7.98 9.26 3.86
N SER A 9 7.57 10.52 3.88
CA SER A 9 6.15 10.87 3.86
C SER A 9 5.61 10.78 2.44
N LEU A 10 4.53 10.03 2.27
CA LEU A 10 3.89 9.80 0.98
C LEU A 10 2.38 10.04 1.04
N VAL A 11 1.79 10.37 -0.10
CA VAL A 11 0.35 10.30 -0.33
C VAL A 11 0.09 9.10 -1.23
N ILE A 12 -0.60 8.10 -0.68
CA ILE A 12 -1.08 6.97 -1.46
C ILE A 12 -2.36 7.38 -2.19
N ILE A 13 -2.40 7.12 -3.49
CA ILE A 13 -3.58 7.21 -4.33
C ILE A 13 -4.06 5.78 -4.59
N ALA A 14 -5.21 5.44 -4.00
CA ALA A 14 -5.84 4.16 -4.26
C ALA A 14 -6.61 4.19 -5.59
N HIS A 15 -6.38 3.22 -6.47
CA HIS A 15 -7.04 3.12 -7.77
C HIS A 15 -7.67 1.75 -8.02
N GLU A 16 -8.65 1.68 -8.93
CA GLU A 16 -9.14 0.41 -9.44
C GLU A 16 -8.07 -0.25 -10.31
N ASP A 17 -7.85 -1.54 -10.11
CA ASP A 17 -6.90 -2.33 -10.89
C ASP A 17 -7.58 -3.58 -11.44
N ILE A 18 -7.51 -3.74 -12.77
CA ILE A 18 -8.19 -4.83 -13.46
C ILE A 18 -7.62 -6.20 -13.08
N TYR A 19 -6.31 -6.30 -12.84
CA TYR A 19 -5.65 -7.56 -12.52
C TYR A 19 -6.00 -8.03 -11.10
N THR A 20 -6.11 -7.10 -10.17
CA THR A 20 -6.59 -7.31 -8.81
C THR A 20 -8.06 -7.72 -8.83
N SER A 21 -8.90 -7.07 -9.65
CA SER A 21 -10.30 -7.43 -9.83
C SER A 21 -10.47 -8.85 -10.41
N ILE A 22 -9.71 -9.20 -11.46
CA ILE A 22 -9.72 -10.54 -12.06
C ILE A 22 -9.26 -11.60 -11.05
N ALA A 23 -8.18 -11.35 -10.28
CA ALA A 23 -7.74 -12.26 -9.23
C ALA A 23 -8.88 -12.52 -8.22
N ARG A 24 -9.53 -11.45 -7.75
CA ARG A 24 -10.64 -11.56 -6.81
C ARG A 24 -11.80 -12.39 -7.36
N GLN A 25 -12.14 -12.19 -8.63
CA GLN A 25 -13.25 -12.92 -9.26
C GLN A 25 -12.94 -14.41 -9.47
N ARG A 26 -11.70 -14.75 -9.84
CA ARG A 26 -11.30 -16.12 -10.15
C ARG A 26 -10.97 -16.95 -8.93
N GLU A 27 -10.29 -16.35 -7.96
CA GLU A 27 -9.64 -17.06 -6.84
C GLU A 27 -10.05 -16.49 -5.48
N GLY A 28 -10.96 -15.51 -5.43
CA GLY A 28 -11.39 -14.87 -4.20
C GLY A 28 -10.26 -14.06 -3.55
N LEU A 29 -10.27 -14.03 -2.22
CA LEU A 29 -9.24 -13.38 -1.40
C LEU A 29 -8.03 -14.33 -1.17
N GLY A 30 -7.61 -15.04 -2.22
CA GLY A 30 -6.51 -16.02 -2.19
C GLY A 30 -5.13 -15.40 -2.46
N ALA A 31 -4.12 -16.27 -2.63
CA ALA A 31 -2.72 -15.86 -2.80
C ALA A 31 -2.50 -14.93 -4.00
N ALA A 32 -3.10 -15.24 -5.16
CA ALA A 32 -2.98 -14.40 -6.36
C ALA A 32 -3.63 -13.02 -6.19
N TYR A 33 -4.67 -12.91 -5.36
CA TYR A 33 -5.25 -11.62 -4.99
C TYR A 33 -4.30 -10.86 -4.07
N GLN A 34 -3.79 -11.51 -3.02
CA GLN A 34 -2.86 -10.89 -2.08
C GLN A 34 -1.60 -10.38 -2.77
N GLU A 35 -1.00 -11.17 -3.66
CA GLU A 35 0.21 -10.79 -4.39
C GLU A 35 0.04 -9.48 -5.18
N ARG A 36 -1.16 -9.22 -5.73
CA ARG A 36 -1.47 -8.00 -6.47
C ARG A 36 -1.91 -6.87 -5.55
N ALA A 37 -2.77 -7.16 -4.58
CA ALA A 37 -3.35 -6.20 -3.66
C ALA A 37 -2.32 -5.61 -2.68
N ALA A 38 -1.29 -6.37 -2.33
CA ALA A 38 -0.25 -6.00 -1.38
C ALA A 38 0.97 -5.38 -2.07
N THR A 39 0.74 -4.43 -2.98
CA THR A 39 1.78 -3.73 -3.73
C THR A 39 1.63 -2.22 -3.59
N VAL A 40 2.76 -1.52 -3.67
CA VAL A 40 2.81 -0.06 -3.82
C VAL A 40 3.79 0.30 -4.93
N VAL A 41 3.34 1.10 -5.89
CA VAL A 41 4.19 1.63 -6.95
C VAL A 41 4.68 3.02 -6.54
N LEU A 42 6.00 3.22 -6.56
CA LEU A 42 6.66 4.48 -6.24
C LEU A 42 7.54 4.94 -7.40
N SER A 43 7.99 6.20 -7.36
CA SER A 43 9.03 6.65 -8.26
C SER A 43 10.38 5.97 -7.94
N PRO A 44 11.28 5.77 -8.92
CA PRO A 44 12.62 5.25 -8.65
C PRO A 44 13.41 6.08 -7.64
N ALA A 45 13.21 7.41 -7.63
CA ALA A 45 13.82 8.32 -6.67
C ALA A 45 13.33 8.06 -5.24
N ALA A 46 12.02 7.83 -5.05
CA ALA A 46 11.44 7.53 -3.74
C ALA A 46 11.95 6.20 -3.17
N LEU A 47 12.06 5.14 -3.99
CA LEU A 47 12.71 3.89 -3.55
C LEU A 47 14.18 4.11 -3.19
N GLY A 48 14.91 4.90 -3.98
CA GLY A 48 16.29 5.27 -3.70
C GLY A 48 16.45 6.01 -2.37
N GLN A 49 15.54 6.93 -2.04
CA GLN A 49 15.51 7.63 -0.74
C GLN A 49 15.25 6.68 0.43
N LEU A 50 14.46 5.62 0.21
CA LEU A 50 14.23 4.56 1.18
C LEU A 50 15.37 3.54 1.25
N GLY A 51 16.35 3.61 0.34
CA GLY A 51 17.45 2.64 0.25
C GLY A 51 17.02 1.28 -0.31
N LEU A 52 15.92 1.23 -1.07
CA LEU A 52 15.28 0.00 -1.56
C LEU A 52 15.43 -0.16 -3.07
N ARG A 53 15.26 -1.41 -3.53
CA ARG A 53 15.22 -1.82 -4.93
C ARG A 53 13.81 -2.23 -5.32
N ASP A 54 13.58 -2.36 -6.63
CA ASP A 54 12.33 -2.90 -7.15
C ASP A 54 12.10 -4.33 -6.62
N GLY A 55 10.93 -4.53 -6.01
CA GLY A 55 10.51 -5.79 -5.42
C GLY A 55 10.83 -5.94 -3.93
N ASP A 56 11.56 -5.00 -3.32
CA ASP A 56 11.82 -5.01 -1.88
C ASP A 56 10.54 -4.69 -1.07
N LEU A 57 10.54 -5.06 0.20
CA LEU A 57 9.41 -4.83 1.10
C LEU A 57 9.44 -3.43 1.70
N ILE A 58 8.25 -2.83 1.75
CA ILE A 58 8.01 -1.50 2.31
C ILE A 58 6.99 -1.62 3.43
N GLN A 59 7.33 -1.10 4.59
CA GLN A 59 6.40 -0.85 5.67
C GLN A 59 5.73 0.51 5.44
N LEU A 60 4.41 0.51 5.29
CA LEU A 60 3.58 1.71 5.21
C LEU A 60 2.81 1.86 6.52
N THR A 61 2.86 3.04 7.12
CA THR A 61 2.09 3.37 8.33
C THR A 61 1.13 4.50 8.02
N GLY A 62 -0.17 4.21 8.09
CA GLY A 62 -1.27 5.14 7.88
C GLY A 62 -2.02 5.44 9.18
N ALA A 63 -3.23 5.98 9.06
CA ALA A 63 -4.02 6.43 10.21
C ALA A 63 -4.51 5.28 11.10
N ALA A 64 -4.91 4.14 10.50
CA ALA A 64 -5.44 3.00 11.25
C ALA A 64 -4.35 2.01 11.70
N GLY A 65 -3.17 2.04 11.09
CA GLY A 65 -2.07 1.15 11.46
C GLY A 65 -1.04 0.97 10.37
N THR A 66 -0.33 -0.16 10.45
CA THR A 66 0.83 -0.46 9.62
C THR A 66 0.60 -1.72 8.78
N VAL A 67 1.06 -1.70 7.53
CA VAL A 67 1.13 -2.88 6.65
C VAL A 67 2.51 -2.98 6.00
N VAL A 68 2.92 -4.19 5.68
CA VAL A 68 4.10 -4.51 4.87
C VAL A 68 3.63 -4.98 3.50
N VAL A 69 4.10 -4.32 2.45
CA VAL A 69 3.73 -4.55 1.06
C VAL A 69 4.98 -4.60 0.18
N LYS A 70 4.86 -5.14 -1.04
CA LYS A 70 5.93 -5.11 -2.02
C LYS A 70 6.01 -3.75 -2.72
N GLY A 71 7.20 -3.14 -2.74
CA GLY A 71 7.46 -1.90 -3.47
C GLY A 71 7.94 -2.17 -4.89
N THR A 72 7.34 -1.52 -5.88
CA THR A 72 7.81 -1.55 -7.27
C THR A 72 8.02 -0.13 -7.79
N SER A 73 8.80 0.01 -8.86
CA SER A 73 9.13 1.31 -9.45
C SER A 73 8.42 1.58 -10.77
N ASP A 74 7.97 2.82 -10.96
CA ASP A 74 7.53 3.33 -12.25
C ASP A 74 7.97 4.79 -12.39
N SER A 75 8.67 5.12 -13.48
CA SER A 75 9.17 6.46 -13.74
C SER A 75 8.07 7.48 -14.06
N ALA A 76 6.84 7.02 -14.35
CA ALA A 76 5.68 7.88 -14.51
C ALA A 76 5.07 8.35 -13.18
N VAL A 77 5.43 7.72 -12.06
CA VAL A 77 4.95 8.12 -10.72
C VAL A 77 5.77 9.30 -10.21
N GLU A 78 5.09 10.36 -9.79
CA GLU A 78 5.72 11.54 -9.22
C GLU A 78 6.29 11.25 -7.82
N GLU A 79 7.33 12.01 -7.43
CA GLU A 79 7.87 11.93 -6.07
C GLU A 79 6.83 12.37 -5.03
N GLY A 80 6.83 11.69 -3.87
CA GLY A 80 5.85 11.93 -2.81
C GLY A 80 4.50 11.24 -3.03
N ILE A 81 4.27 10.62 -4.19
CA ILE A 81 3.08 9.84 -4.50
C ILE A 81 3.41 8.34 -4.46
N GLY A 82 2.47 7.54 -3.95
CA GLY A 82 2.45 6.10 -4.17
C GLY A 82 1.12 5.64 -4.73
N LEU A 83 1.13 4.63 -5.60
CA LEU A 83 -0.09 4.06 -6.17
C LEU A 83 -0.33 2.68 -5.54
N MET A 84 -1.56 2.44 -5.09
CA MET A 84 -1.97 1.12 -4.59
C MET A 84 -3.32 0.73 -5.20
N PRO A 85 -3.55 -0.56 -5.47
CA PRO A 85 -4.89 -1.05 -5.77
C PRO A 85 -5.86 -0.78 -4.61
N ILE A 86 -7.13 -0.51 -4.91
CA ILE A 86 -8.21 -0.51 -3.91
C ILE A 86 -8.35 -1.94 -3.36
N SER A 87 -7.98 -2.12 -2.09
CA SER A 87 -7.87 -3.43 -1.44
C SER A 87 -7.95 -3.30 0.08
N PRO A 88 -8.00 -4.41 0.84
CA PRO A 88 -7.89 -4.36 2.30
C PRO A 88 -6.64 -3.62 2.81
N TYR A 89 -5.52 -3.65 2.08
CA TYR A 89 -4.29 -2.93 2.45
C TYR A 89 -4.47 -1.41 2.41
N SER A 90 -4.89 -0.87 1.27
CA SER A 90 -5.11 0.57 1.11
C SER A 90 -6.26 1.07 2.00
N ASN A 91 -7.30 0.25 2.19
CA ASN A 91 -8.39 0.56 3.11
C ASN A 91 -7.94 0.61 4.57
N PHE A 92 -7.11 -0.34 5.01
CA PHE A 92 -6.58 -0.36 6.37
C PHE A 92 -5.68 0.84 6.64
N LEU A 93 -4.88 1.28 5.67
CA LEU A 93 -4.05 2.49 5.81
C LEU A 93 -4.89 3.77 5.95
N ALA A 94 -6.04 3.85 5.28
CA ALA A 94 -6.93 5.00 5.31
C ALA A 94 -7.60 5.23 6.68
N GLY A 95 -7.97 4.15 7.38
CA GLY A 95 -8.79 4.23 8.59
C GLY A 95 -10.18 4.85 8.35
N ASP A 96 -10.80 5.33 9.43
CA ASP A 96 -12.12 5.99 9.39
C ASP A 96 -12.10 7.38 8.74
N ASP A 97 -10.92 7.92 8.44
CA ASP A 97 -10.75 9.23 7.78
C ASP A 97 -11.15 9.21 6.29
N ALA A 98 -11.52 8.04 5.76
CA ALA A 98 -12.04 7.84 4.41
C ALA A 98 -13.40 8.56 4.14
N VAL A 99 -14.03 9.14 5.16
CA VAL A 99 -15.36 9.78 5.07
C VAL A 99 -15.32 11.17 4.39
N GLN A 100 -14.16 11.84 4.27
CA GLN A 100 -14.10 13.19 3.66
C GLN A 100 -14.00 13.24 2.12
N GLY A 101 -14.00 12.10 1.43
CA GLY A 101 -13.77 12.03 -0.02
C GLY A 101 -14.96 11.50 -0.84
N CYS A 102 -16.19 11.94 -0.58
CA CYS A 102 -17.39 11.39 -1.21
C CYS A 102 -17.59 11.66 -2.72
N MET A 103 -16.67 12.27 -3.47
CA MET A 103 -17.02 12.73 -4.84
C MET A 103 -16.10 12.37 -6.00
N LEU A 104 -14.90 11.82 -5.79
CA LEU A 104 -14.07 11.29 -6.88
C LEU A 104 -13.35 10.06 -6.32
N ASN A 105 -13.40 8.93 -7.03
CA ASN A 105 -12.99 7.58 -6.59
C ASN A 105 -11.51 7.39 -6.14
N LEU A 106 -10.79 8.45 -5.81
CA LEU A 106 -9.40 8.44 -5.37
C LEU A 106 -9.32 8.78 -3.88
N ARG A 107 -8.89 7.81 -3.07
CA ARG A 107 -8.56 8.05 -1.67
C ARG A 107 -7.13 8.56 -1.60
N HIS A 108 -6.95 9.79 -1.12
CA HIS A 108 -5.64 10.33 -0.75
C HIS A 108 -5.32 9.90 0.68
N ILE A 109 -4.44 8.92 0.83
CA ILE A 109 -4.11 8.32 2.13
C ILE A 109 -2.69 8.75 2.50
N ARG A 110 -2.54 9.55 3.55
CA ARG A 110 -1.23 9.96 4.03
C ARG A 110 -0.58 8.82 4.79
N VAL A 111 0.67 8.50 4.44
CA VAL A 111 1.44 7.44 5.09
C VAL A 111 2.88 7.85 5.31
N THR A 112 3.54 7.16 6.24
CA THR A 112 5.00 7.14 6.35
C THR A 112 5.52 5.80 5.87
N ALA A 113 6.47 5.82 4.93
CA ALA A 113 7.10 4.65 4.34
C ALA A 113 8.51 4.42 4.92
N ARG A 114 8.86 3.14 5.15
CA ARG A 114 10.18 2.68 5.59
C ARG A 114 10.51 1.35 4.93
N GLY A 115 11.79 1.04 4.77
CA GLY A 115 12.21 -0.32 4.41
C GLY A 115 11.75 -1.33 5.47
N ALA A 116 11.36 -2.52 5.01
CA ALA A 116 10.89 -3.60 5.87
C ALA A 116 11.71 -4.88 5.66
N GLU A 117 11.76 -5.70 6.71
CA GLU A 117 12.25 -7.08 6.67
C GLU A 117 11.09 -8.04 6.98
N GLY A 118 11.21 -9.31 6.62
CA GLY A 118 10.19 -10.33 6.89
C GLY A 118 9.29 -10.58 5.69
N ASP A 119 7.98 -10.66 5.93
CA ASP A 119 6.97 -11.05 4.95
C ASP A 119 5.91 -9.97 4.75
N VAL A 120 5.24 -10.02 3.59
CA VAL A 120 4.05 -9.22 3.32
C VAL A 120 2.99 -9.50 4.39
N THR A 121 2.33 -8.44 4.90
CA THR A 121 1.26 -8.60 5.90
C THR A 121 0.19 -9.56 5.39
N PRO A 122 -0.12 -10.65 6.10
CA PRO A 122 -1.14 -11.60 5.67
C PRO A 122 -2.51 -10.95 5.54
N LEU A 123 -3.26 -11.32 4.50
CA LEU A 123 -4.59 -10.76 4.28
C LEU A 123 -5.56 -11.07 5.43
N SER A 124 -5.40 -12.21 6.10
CA SER A 124 -6.18 -12.59 7.29
C SER A 124 -6.16 -11.53 8.37
N ASP A 125 -5.01 -10.87 8.56
CA ASP A 125 -4.77 -9.92 9.65
C ASP A 125 -5.53 -8.62 9.42
N LEU A 126 -5.82 -8.30 8.14
CA LEU A 126 -6.57 -7.13 7.73
C LEU A 126 -8.09 -7.36 7.74
N LEU A 127 -8.53 -8.62 7.72
CA LEU A 127 -9.94 -9.00 7.63
C LEU A 127 -10.58 -9.33 8.98
N VAL A 128 -9.81 -9.37 10.08
CA VAL A 128 -10.29 -9.76 11.42
C VAL A 128 -11.49 -8.92 11.88
N GLY A 129 -11.61 -7.67 11.42
CA GLY A 129 -12.75 -6.79 11.72
C GLY A 129 -14.06 -7.07 10.96
N TRP A 130 -14.06 -7.93 9.93
CA TRP A 130 -15.24 -8.20 9.10
C TRP A 130 -15.95 -9.52 9.44
N ALA A 131 -15.39 -10.33 10.35
CA ALA A 131 -15.94 -11.65 10.71
C ALA A 131 -17.04 -11.61 11.80
N HIS A 132 -17.43 -10.44 12.29
CA HIS A 132 -18.43 -10.26 13.36
C HIS A 132 -19.64 -9.40 12.94
N GLY A 133 -19.97 -9.36 11.65
CA GLY A 133 -21.14 -8.65 11.10
C GLY A 133 -22.23 -9.59 10.63
#